data_AF-A0A961VS07-F1
#
_entry.id   AF-A0A961VS07-F1
#
_cell.length_a   1.000
_cell.length_b   1.000
_cell.length_c   1.000
_cell.angle_alpha   90.00
_cell.angle_beta   90.00
_cell.angle_gamma   90.00
#
_symmetry.space_group_name_H-M   'P 1'
#
loop_
_entity.id
_entity.type
_entity.pdbx_description
1 polymer ?
#
loop_
_entity_poly.entity_id
_entity_poly.type
_entity_poly.pdbx_seq_one_letter_code
_entity_poly.pdbx_strand_id
1 'polypeptide(L)'
;LYWVIKGNVQVRQRLLDTRTFTDGEGIQRCRLVLDLALTPTEWQPKRPFQGWRYYDPKDVPPDLGGKRKGDLPAALRAELASLGLM
;
A
#
# COMPACT_ATOMS: atom_id res chain seq x y z
N LEU A 1 2.63 -5.13 3.13
CA LEU A 1 1.87 -3.96 3.60
C LEU A 1 1.22 -3.30 2.41
N TYR A 2 0.03 -2.73 2.58
CA TYR A 2 -0.67 -1.91 1.57
C TYR A 2 -0.91 -0.54 2.19
N TRP A 3 -0.52 0.52 1.51
CA TRP A 3 -0.50 1.87 2.08
C TRP A 3 -1.67 2.71 1.55
N VAL A 4 -2.48 3.23 2.47
CA VAL A 4 -3.56 4.19 2.16
C VAL A 4 -2.96 5.60 2.06
N ILE A 5 -2.94 6.14 0.85
CA ILE A 5 -2.45 7.48 0.52
C ILE A 5 -3.62 8.27 -0.08
N LYS A 6 -3.96 9.42 0.52
CA LYS A 6 -5.08 10.28 0.09
C LYS A 6 -6.39 9.48 -0.15
N GLY A 7 -6.76 8.61 0.80
CA GLY A 7 -8.00 7.82 0.74
C GLY A 7 -8.02 6.65 -0.25
N ASN A 8 -6.87 6.27 -0.83
CA ASN A 8 -6.75 5.17 -1.78
C ASN A 8 -5.54 4.30 -1.41
N VAL A 9 -5.64 2.98 -1.58
CA VAL A 9 -4.45 2.12 -1.66
C VAL A 9 -3.82 2.33 -3.03
N GLN A 10 -2.54 2.69 -3.04
CA GLN A 10 -1.78 3.03 -4.26
C GLN A 10 -0.44 2.29 -4.38
N VAL A 11 0.02 1.65 -3.30
CA VAL A 11 1.34 1.03 -3.22
C VAL A 11 1.35 -0.07 -2.17
N ARG A 12 2.02 -1.18 -2.50
CA ARG A 12 2.38 -2.23 -1.56
C ARG A 12 3.89 -2.28 -1.34
N GLN A 13 4.26 -2.71 -0.15
CA GLN A 13 5.65 -2.85 0.29
C GLN A 13 5.81 -4.19 0.99
N ARG A 14 6.90 -4.90 0.71
CA ARG A 14 7.15 -6.20 1.34
C ARG A 14 7.59 -6.00 2.79
N LEU A 15 6.97 -6.75 3.70
CA LEU A 15 7.50 -6.96 5.05
C LEU A 15 8.52 -8.10 4.93
N LEU A 16 9.77 -7.82 5.31
CA LEU A 16 10.88 -8.77 5.22
C LEU A 16 11.01 -9.59 6.50
N ASP A 17 10.87 -8.95 7.66
CA ASP A 17 11.17 -9.54 8.97
C ASP A 17 10.49 -8.73 10.10
N THR A 18 10.32 -9.34 11.27
CA THR A 18 9.77 -8.73 12.50
C THR A 18 10.71 -8.99 13.66
N ARG A 19 11.48 -7.97 14.07
CA ARG A 19 12.56 -8.11 15.06
C ARG A 19 12.13 -7.61 16.42
N THR A 20 12.02 -8.51 17.40
CA THR A 20 11.81 -8.13 18.80
C THR A 20 12.98 -7.33 19.33
N PHE A 21 12.69 -6.34 20.18
CA PHE A 21 13.67 -5.62 20.96
C PHE A 21 13.05 -5.16 22.27
N THR A 22 13.89 -4.98 23.29
CA THR A 22 13.52 -4.25 24.50
C THR A 22 13.95 -2.80 24.33
N ASP A 23 13.09 -1.86 24.68
CA ASP A 23 13.41 -0.43 24.63
C ASP A 23 14.08 0.06 25.93
N GLY A 24 14.31 1.38 26.03
CA GLY A 24 14.92 1.98 27.24
C GLY A 24 14.05 1.88 28.50
N GLU A 25 12.74 1.63 28.37
CA GLU A 25 11.79 1.45 29.47
C GLU A 25 11.63 -0.03 29.89
N GLY A 26 12.38 -0.97 29.27
CA GLY A 26 12.26 -2.40 29.56
C GLY A 26 11.08 -3.09 28.87
N ILE A 27 10.38 -2.41 27.96
CA ILE A 27 9.18 -2.92 27.30
C ILE A 27 9.56 -3.64 26.01
N GLN A 28 9.14 -4.91 25.88
CA GLN A 28 9.30 -5.65 24.62
C GLN A 28 8.39 -5.07 23.54
N ARG A 29 9.00 -4.65 22.43
CA ARG A 29 8.37 -4.08 21.24
C ARG A 29 8.96 -4.78 20.00
N CYS A 30 8.37 -4.63 18.82
CA CYS A 30 8.93 -5.17 17.58
C CYS A 30 9.25 -4.07 16.56
N ARG A 31 10.32 -4.26 15.79
CA ARG A 31 10.63 -3.49 14.58
C ARG A 31 10.11 -4.23 13.37
N LEU A 32 9.39 -3.54 12.50
CA LEU A 32 9.01 -4.04 11.19
C LEU A 32 10.15 -3.74 10.21
N VAL A 33 10.78 -4.78 9.67
CA VAL A 33 11.81 -4.63 8.64
C VAL A 33 11.12 -4.62 7.29
N LEU A 34 11.10 -3.47 6.64
CA LEU A 34 10.43 -3.27 5.36
C LEU A 34 11.46 -3.29 4.22
N ASP A 35 11.03 -3.79 3.08
CA ASP A 35 11.78 -3.69 1.83
C ASP A 35 11.85 -2.22 1.38
N LEU A 36 13.00 -1.79 0.87
CA LEU A 36 13.17 -0.46 0.29
C LEU A 36 12.39 -0.32 -1.02
N ALA A 37 12.15 -1.43 -1.73
CA ALA A 37 11.36 -1.44 -2.94
C ALA A 37 9.87 -1.24 -2.65
N LEU A 38 9.29 -0.22 -3.29
CA LEU A 38 7.85 0.04 -3.33
C LEU A 38 7.27 -0.47 -4.65
N THR A 39 6.20 -1.27 -4.57
CA THR A 39 5.47 -1.78 -5.74
C THR A 39 4.14 -1.02 -5.87
N PRO A 40 3.96 -0.16 -6.88
CA PRO A 40 2.70 0.54 -7.09
C PRO A 40 1.57 -0.45 -7.39
N THR A 41 0.37 -0.19 -6.88
CA THR A 41 -0.83 -0.99 -7.16
C THR A 41 -1.81 -0.23 -8.04
N GLU A 42 -2.78 -0.93 -8.61
CA GLU A 42 -4.02 -0.28 -9.04
C GLU A 42 -4.68 0.45 -7.86
N TRP A 43 -5.40 1.52 -8.17
CA TRP A 43 -5.95 2.42 -7.17
C TRP A 43 -7.25 1.86 -6.61
N GLN A 44 -7.27 1.55 -5.31
CA GLN A 44 -8.46 1.04 -4.64
C GLN A 44 -8.89 2.00 -3.52
N PRO A 45 -10.11 2.59 -3.58
CA PRO A 45 -10.63 3.46 -2.53
C PRO A 45 -10.64 2.77 -1.16
N LYS A 46 -10.01 3.40 -0.16
CA LYS A 46 -9.89 2.86 1.20
C LYS A 46 -9.83 4.02 2.20
N ARG A 47 -10.81 4.09 3.11
CA ARG A 47 -10.78 5.07 4.20
C ARG A 47 -9.56 4.81 5.12
N PRO A 48 -8.87 5.85 5.63
CA PRO A 48 -7.87 5.69 6.68
C PRO A 48 -8.47 4.98 7.91
N PHE A 49 -7.67 4.14 8.56
CA PHE A 49 -8.06 3.41 9.77
C PHE A 49 -6.85 3.23 10.69
N GLN A 50 -7.12 3.03 11.99
CA GLN A 50 -6.10 2.67 12.98
C GLN A 50 -6.04 1.14 13.16
N GLY A 51 -4.85 0.61 13.38
CA GLY A 51 -4.62 -0.82 13.51
C GLY A 51 -4.43 -1.52 12.16
N TRP A 52 -4.63 -2.83 12.14
CA TRP A 52 -4.30 -3.69 11.00
C TRP A 52 -5.55 -4.41 10.49
N ARG A 53 -5.68 -4.49 9.16
CA ARG A 53 -6.73 -5.22 8.46
C ARG A 53 -6.08 -6.04 7.34
N TYR A 54 -6.53 -7.28 7.21
CA TYR A 54 -6.10 -8.18 6.14
C TYR A 54 -7.05 -8.06 4.94
N TYR A 55 -6.52 -8.35 3.76
CA TYR A 55 -7.33 -8.54 2.56
C TYR A 55 -7.82 -9.99 2.49
N ASP A 56 -9.04 -10.19 1.98
CA ASP A 56 -9.38 -11.45 1.32
C ASP A 56 -8.50 -11.54 0.04
N PRO A 57 -7.89 -12.70 -0.28
CA PRO A 57 -7.04 -12.86 -1.46
C PRO A 57 -7.65 -12.34 -2.78
N LYS A 58 -8.98 -12.37 -2.94
CA LYS A 58 -9.68 -11.88 -4.14
C LYS A 58 -9.78 -10.35 -4.22
N ASP A 59 -9.69 -9.65 -3.08
CA ASP A 59 -9.90 -8.21 -2.96
C ASP A 59 -8.57 -7.43 -2.98
N VAL A 60 -7.45 -8.13 -3.11
CA VAL A 60 -6.09 -7.58 -3.15
C VAL A 60 -5.90 -6.74 -4.41
N PRO A 61 -5.52 -5.44 -4.30
CA PRO A 61 -5.17 -4.63 -5.47
C PRO A 61 -4.00 -5.26 -6.25
N PRO A 62 -4.14 -5.48 -7.56
CA PRO A 62 -3.05 -5.98 -8.39
C PRO A 62 -1.95 -4.93 -8.56
N ASP A 63 -0.76 -5.39 -8.94
CA ASP A 63 0.38 -4.52 -9.19
C ASP A 63 0.24 -3.75 -10.50
N LEU A 64 0.59 -2.47 -10.47
CA LEU A 64 0.60 -1.59 -11.64
C LEU A 64 1.86 -1.86 -12.50
N GLY A 65 2.01 -3.08 -13.04
CA GLY A 65 3.31 -3.57 -13.51
C GLY A 65 3.29 -4.78 -14.44
N GLY A 66 2.53 -4.74 -15.55
CA GLY A 66 2.51 -5.81 -16.55
C GLY A 66 2.17 -5.33 -17.96
N LYS A 67 3.02 -4.46 -18.56
CA LYS A 67 2.83 -3.82 -19.89
C LYS A 67 1.46 -3.13 -20.10
N ARG A 68 1.35 -1.84 -19.76
CA ARG A 68 0.48 -0.91 -20.49
C ARG A 68 1.31 0.26 -21.04
N LYS A 69 1.06 0.61 -22.31
CA LYS A 69 1.64 1.80 -22.96
C LYS A 69 0.97 3.06 -22.39
N GLY A 70 1.75 4.12 -22.21
CA GLY A 70 1.26 5.46 -21.91
C GLY A 70 1.36 5.84 -20.43
N ASP A 71 2.37 6.65 -20.10
CA ASP A 71 2.40 7.40 -18.85
C ASP A 71 1.28 8.44 -18.85
N LEU A 72 0.11 8.08 -18.30
CA LEU A 72 -0.86 9.10 -17.91
C LEU A 72 -0.34 9.81 -16.65
N PRO A 73 -0.24 11.16 -16.63
CA PRO A 73 0.11 11.92 -15.44
C PRO A 73 -0.80 11.57 -14.26
N ALA A 74 -0.26 11.61 -13.04
CA ALA A 74 -1.00 11.21 -11.84
C ALA A 74 -2.29 12.03 -11.61
N ALA A 75 -2.32 13.30 -12.05
CA ALA A 75 -3.51 14.15 -12.03
C ALA A 75 -4.62 13.60 -12.95
N LEU A 76 -4.28 13.25 -14.20
CA LEU A 76 -5.24 12.72 -15.17
C LEU A 76 -5.79 11.34 -14.76
N ARG A 77 -4.96 10.51 -14.11
CA ARG A 77 -5.43 9.26 -13.48
C ARG A 77 -6.41 9.51 -12.33
N ALA A 78 -6.17 10.54 -11.51
CA ALA A 78 -7.10 10.90 -10.44
C ALA A 78 -8.45 11.41 -10.98
N GLU A 79 -8.43 12.20 -12.06
CA GLU A 79 -9.66 12.63 -12.73
C GLU A 79 -10.42 11.43 -13.32
N LEU A 80 -9.77 10.55 -14.08
CA LEU A 80 -10.40 9.36 -14.65
C LEU A 80 -10.97 8.41 -13.58
N ALA A 81 -10.27 8.22 -12.47
CA ALA A 81 -10.77 7.45 -11.33
C ALA A 81 -11.98 8.14 -10.66
N SER A 82 -11.98 9.47 -10.54
CA SER A 82 -13.13 10.23 -10.02
C SER A 82 -14.35 10.20 -10.94
N LEU A 83 -14.14 9.96 -12.25
CA LEU A 83 -15.16 9.82 -13.27
C LEU A 83 -15.63 8.37 -13.48
N GLY A 84 -15.04 7.39 -12.77
CA GLY A 84 -15.41 5.98 -12.88
C GLY A 84 -14.99 5.28 -14.19
N LEU A 85 -13.93 5.78 -14.84
CA LEU A 85 -13.47 5.33 -16.16
C LEU A 85 -12.20 4.45 -16.10
N MET A 86 -12.01 3.70 -15.01
CA MET A 86 -10.79 2.92 -14.73
C MET A 86 -11.08 1.47 -14.35
#